data_AF-A0A1V9K2R1-F1
#
_entry.id   AF-A0A1V9K2R1-F1
#
_cell.length_a   1.000
_cell.length_b   1.000
_cell.length_c   1.000
_cell.angle_alpha   90.00
_cell.angle_beta   90.00
_cell.angle_gamma   90.00
#
_symmetry.space_group_name_H-M   'P 1'
#
loop_
_entity.id
_entity.type
_entity.pdbx_description
1 polymer ?
#
loop_
_entity_poly.entity_id
_entity_poly.type
_entity_poly.pdbx_seq_one_letter_code
_entity_poly.pdbx_strand_id
1 'polypeptide(L)'
;MTTSSDRPEPATRSHQVTSAQEFDRLFAREQADNAFSQLVHRVDPHLPPGLGPFSFLCTSLLHHISAQLHLKDGQMLADLGCGPGGPGLWLAGRARAALTGIDFSAVAITAARHRAAHLPVPAVFSVADLVSLPLPDESVDRAVSLDALQYVPDRTTAAREARRILRPGGRLVLTGWQPRIPGDERLPGRHRHTDWHSVLRATGFTEICTVDDPAWDTAYQEIYRHALAVPSERETALAGLQGEARRRLPTAHLLRRIAVTAVR
;
A
#
# COMPACT_ATOMS: atom_id res chain seq x y z
N MET A 1 -46.18 10.72 37.00
CA MET A 1 -44.73 11.02 36.93
C MET A 1 -44.17 10.26 35.75
N THR A 2 -43.98 10.99 34.65
CA THR A 2 -43.74 10.46 33.31
C THR A 2 -42.25 10.41 32.98
N THR A 3 -41.86 9.26 32.40
CA THR A 3 -40.84 9.04 31.35
C THR A 3 -39.35 9.34 31.62
N SER A 4 -38.60 8.24 31.76
CA SER A 4 -37.50 7.81 30.88
C SER A 4 -36.60 8.87 30.24
N SER A 5 -35.31 8.83 30.57
CA SER A 5 -34.22 9.32 29.73
C SER A 5 -32.95 8.52 30.03
N ASP A 6 -32.95 7.25 29.61
CA ASP A 6 -31.70 6.55 29.29
C ASP A 6 -31.06 7.29 28.11
N ARG A 7 -30.00 8.06 28.38
CA ARG A 7 -29.13 8.55 27.31
C ARG A 7 -28.19 7.41 26.95
N PRO A 8 -28.17 6.95 25.69
CA PRO A 8 -27.16 5.99 25.27
C PRO A 8 -25.78 6.67 25.34
N GLU A 9 -24.83 6.00 26.00
CA GLU A 9 -23.43 6.37 25.97
C GLU A 9 -22.95 6.54 24.52
N PRO A 10 -22.13 7.55 24.22
CA PRO A 10 -21.64 7.76 22.87
C PRO A 10 -20.80 6.55 22.45
N ALA A 11 -21.22 5.92 21.35
CA ALA A 11 -20.50 4.85 20.68
C ALA A 11 -19.00 5.17 20.65
N THR A 12 -18.22 4.27 21.22
CA THR A 12 -16.76 4.28 21.18
C THR A 12 -16.32 4.57 19.75
N ARG A 13 -15.66 5.72 19.56
CA ARG A 13 -15.12 6.14 18.27
C ARG A 13 -14.27 5.00 17.73
N SER A 14 -14.77 4.31 16.71
CA SER A 14 -13.97 3.39 15.93
C SER A 14 -12.82 4.21 15.35
N HIS A 15 -11.59 4.04 15.86
CA HIS A 15 -10.41 4.69 15.30
C HIS A 15 -10.13 4.09 13.90
N GLN A 16 -10.87 4.58 12.91
CA GLN A 16 -10.53 4.67 11.50
C GLN A 16 -10.39 6.19 11.28
N VAL A 17 -9.23 6.74 10.95
CA VAL A 17 -8.44 6.57 9.74
C VAL A 17 -6.99 6.94 10.09
N THR A 18 -6.00 6.16 9.63
CA THR A 18 -4.57 6.48 9.74
C THR A 18 -4.29 7.78 9.01
N SER A 19 -4.11 8.87 9.75
CA SER A 19 -3.94 10.23 9.23
C SER A 19 -2.57 10.44 8.59
N ALA A 20 -2.43 11.47 7.76
CA ALA A 20 -1.14 11.88 7.21
C ALA A 20 -0.06 12.04 8.29
N GLN A 21 -0.43 12.61 9.45
CA GLN A 21 0.46 12.80 10.58
C GLN A 21 0.96 11.49 11.19
N GLU A 22 0.15 10.43 11.19
CA GLU A 22 0.57 9.12 11.71
C GLU A 22 1.55 8.44 10.76
N PHE A 23 1.31 8.54 9.45
CA PHE A 23 2.26 8.06 8.44
C PHE A 23 3.56 8.87 8.44
N ASP A 24 3.48 10.19 8.55
CA ASP A 24 4.65 11.07 8.65
C ASP A 24 5.56 10.68 9.83
N ARG A 25 4.97 10.42 11.01
CA ARG A 25 5.72 9.94 12.18
C ARG A 25 6.36 8.58 11.95
N LEU A 26 5.64 7.66 11.30
CA LEU A 26 6.14 6.33 10.98
C LEU A 26 7.33 6.42 10.01
N PHE A 27 7.21 7.18 8.92
CA PHE A 27 8.26 7.37 7.94
C PHE A 27 9.50 8.06 8.53
N ALA A 28 9.30 9.11 9.34
CA ALA A 28 10.41 9.83 9.98
C ALA A 28 11.19 8.94 10.96
N ARG A 29 10.51 8.09 11.74
CA ARG A 29 11.17 7.17 12.68
C ARG A 29 11.97 6.10 11.95
N GLU A 30 11.38 5.48 10.94
CA GLU A 30 12.07 4.45 10.15
C GLU A 30 13.28 5.03 9.43
N GLN A 31 13.19 6.26 8.92
CA GLN A 31 14.35 6.94 8.32
C GLN A 31 15.48 7.17 9.33
N ALA A 32 15.17 7.29 10.62
CA ALA A 32 16.15 7.52 11.67
C ALA A 32 16.82 6.22 12.17
N ASP A 33 16.05 5.14 12.39
CA ASP A 33 16.56 3.90 13.03
C ASP A 33 16.67 2.67 12.10
N ASN A 34 15.98 2.67 10.96
CA ASN A 34 15.85 1.55 10.01
C ASN A 34 15.42 0.22 10.65
N ALA A 35 14.81 0.24 11.83
CA ALA A 35 14.55 -0.96 12.62
C ALA A 35 13.54 -1.88 11.92
N PHE A 36 12.55 -1.31 11.23
CA PHE A 36 11.56 -2.09 10.50
C PHE A 36 12.16 -2.68 9.22
N SER A 37 12.95 -1.93 8.46
CA SER A 37 13.65 -2.46 7.27
C SER A 37 14.56 -3.63 7.61
N GLN A 38 15.34 -3.53 8.70
CA GLN A 38 16.20 -4.63 9.17
C GLN A 38 15.38 -5.87 9.55
N LEU A 39 14.23 -5.69 10.20
CA LEU A 39 13.34 -6.79 10.55
C LEU A 39 12.80 -7.50 9.30
N VAL A 40 12.32 -6.74 8.31
CA VAL A 40 11.80 -7.29 7.05
C VAL A 40 12.88 -8.11 6.34
N HIS A 41 14.12 -7.62 6.27
CA HIS A 41 15.22 -8.36 5.63
C HIS A 41 15.66 -9.60 6.41
N ARG A 42 15.44 -9.66 7.72
CA ARG A 42 15.66 -10.90 8.49
C ARG A 42 14.61 -11.96 8.16
N VAL A 43 13.37 -11.55 7.89
CA VAL A 43 12.29 -12.46 7.49
C VAL A 43 12.45 -12.91 6.04
N ASP A 44 12.82 -11.98 5.15
CA ASP A 44 13.07 -12.28 3.75
C ASP A 44 14.44 -11.73 3.31
N PRO A 45 15.51 -12.54 3.45
CA PRO A 45 16.87 -12.13 3.06
C PRO A 45 17.06 -11.94 1.55
N HIS A 46 16.11 -12.41 0.73
CA HIS A 46 16.17 -12.25 -0.73
C HIS A 46 15.50 -10.97 -1.22
N LEU A 47 14.79 -10.25 -0.33
CA LEU A 47 14.13 -9.01 -0.67
C LEU A 47 15.19 -7.96 -1.03
N PRO A 48 15.09 -7.29 -2.20
CA PRO A 48 16.05 -6.28 -2.59
C PRO A 48 16.18 -5.15 -1.56
N PRO A 49 17.41 -4.69 -1.25
CA PRO A 49 17.62 -3.59 -0.34
C PRO A 49 17.01 -2.29 -0.88
N GLY A 50 16.61 -1.41 0.03
CA GLY A 50 16.11 -0.07 -0.31
C GLY A 50 14.64 0.03 -0.73
N LEU A 51 13.90 -1.10 -0.79
CA LEU A 51 12.45 -1.09 -1.03
C LEU A 51 11.66 -0.41 0.10
N GLY A 52 12.19 -0.44 1.31
CA GLY A 52 11.45 -0.01 2.50
C GLY A 52 10.35 -1.01 2.91
N PRO A 53 9.87 -0.93 4.15
CA PRO A 53 9.11 -2.03 4.76
C PRO A 53 7.58 -1.89 4.66
N PHE A 54 7.07 -0.72 4.27
CA PHE A 54 5.70 -0.30 4.58
C PHE A 54 4.60 -1.03 3.84
N SER A 55 4.89 -1.57 2.64
CA SER A 55 3.93 -2.38 1.88
C SER A 55 4.08 -3.87 2.19
N PHE A 56 4.83 -4.28 3.22
CA PHE A 56 5.03 -5.69 3.60
C PHE A 56 5.35 -6.61 2.41
N LEU A 57 6.14 -6.11 1.46
CA LEU A 57 6.53 -6.88 0.30
C LEU A 57 7.45 -8.02 0.74
N CYS A 58 7.19 -9.20 0.21
CA CYS A 58 8.17 -10.28 0.15
C CYS A 58 8.64 -10.44 -1.31
N THR A 59 9.74 -11.14 -1.49
CA THR A 59 10.41 -11.38 -2.77
C THR A 59 9.46 -11.98 -3.80
N SER A 60 8.66 -12.99 -3.42
CA SER A 60 7.72 -13.64 -4.33
C SER A 60 6.61 -12.67 -4.79
N LEU A 61 6.08 -11.84 -3.90
CA LEU A 61 5.09 -10.83 -4.26
C LEU A 61 5.69 -9.73 -5.15
N LEU A 62 6.90 -9.26 -4.85
CA LEU A 62 7.60 -8.27 -5.69
C LEU A 62 7.82 -8.81 -7.11
N HIS A 63 8.26 -10.07 -7.23
CA HIS A 63 8.42 -10.72 -8.53
C HIS A 63 7.10 -10.89 -9.27
N HIS A 64 6.02 -11.25 -8.56
CA HIS A 64 4.69 -11.30 -9.14
C HIS A 64 4.26 -9.93 -9.68
N ILE A 65 4.41 -8.86 -8.90
CA ILE A 65 4.10 -7.48 -9.32
C ILE A 65 4.91 -7.11 -10.56
N SER A 66 6.23 -7.33 -10.54
CA SER A 66 7.12 -7.02 -11.67
C SER A 66 6.73 -7.78 -12.94
N ALA A 67 6.39 -9.07 -12.81
CA ALA A 67 5.94 -9.89 -13.93
C ALA A 67 4.61 -9.39 -14.48
N GLN A 68 3.63 -9.09 -13.63
CA GLN A 68 2.30 -8.66 -14.07
C GLN A 68 2.28 -7.24 -14.64
N LEU A 69 3.19 -6.37 -14.22
CA LEU A 69 3.22 -4.98 -14.67
C LEU A 69 3.55 -4.87 -16.17
N HIS A 70 4.29 -5.82 -16.74
CA HIS A 70 4.77 -5.75 -18.14
C HIS A 70 5.37 -4.37 -18.49
N LEU A 71 6.14 -3.80 -17.55
CA LEU A 71 6.81 -2.51 -17.71
C LEU A 71 8.03 -2.68 -18.61
N LYS A 72 8.17 -1.82 -19.61
CA LYS A 72 9.21 -1.87 -20.63
C LYS A 72 10.12 -0.64 -20.57
N ASP A 73 11.28 -0.75 -21.21
CA ASP A 73 12.24 0.35 -21.42
C ASP A 73 11.55 1.57 -22.04
N GLY A 74 11.87 2.76 -21.51
CA GLY A 74 11.31 4.03 -21.95
C GLY A 74 9.84 4.30 -21.59
N GLN A 75 9.14 3.38 -20.93
CA GLN A 75 7.76 3.60 -20.48
C GLN A 75 7.69 4.49 -19.21
N MET A 76 6.51 5.04 -18.97
CA MET A 76 6.19 5.80 -17.76
C MET A 76 5.38 4.95 -16.76
N LEU A 77 5.91 4.81 -15.54
CA LEU A 77 5.25 4.19 -14.40
C LEU A 77 4.69 5.26 -13.44
N ALA A 78 3.42 5.15 -13.07
CA ALA A 78 2.86 5.84 -11.91
C ALA A 78 2.90 4.93 -10.67
N ASP A 79 3.40 5.43 -9.53
CA ASP A 79 3.31 4.76 -8.23
C ASP A 79 2.32 5.54 -7.33
N LEU A 80 1.12 4.98 -7.16
CA LEU A 80 -0.03 5.59 -6.49
C LEU A 80 -0.02 5.21 -5.00
N GLY A 81 0.40 6.16 -4.17
CA GLY A 81 0.75 5.95 -2.77
C GLY A 81 2.17 5.42 -2.63
N CYS A 82 3.13 6.13 -3.22
CA CYS A 82 4.51 5.66 -3.38
C CYS A 82 5.30 5.58 -2.07
N GLY A 83 4.80 6.18 -0.98
CA GLY A 83 5.55 6.33 0.26
C GLY A 83 6.93 6.95 0.00
N PRO A 84 7.99 6.46 0.67
CA PRO A 84 9.38 6.88 0.41
C PRO A 84 9.96 6.41 -0.95
N GLY A 85 9.14 5.89 -1.86
CA GLY A 85 9.48 5.62 -3.26
C GLY A 85 10.20 4.31 -3.56
N GLY A 86 10.43 3.45 -2.56
CA GLY A 86 11.29 2.27 -2.71
C GLY A 86 10.84 1.29 -3.80
N PRO A 87 9.59 0.77 -3.76
CA PRO A 87 9.13 -0.20 -4.74
C PRO A 87 9.01 0.39 -6.15
N GLY A 88 8.43 1.59 -6.29
CA GLY A 88 8.33 2.27 -7.58
C GLY A 88 9.69 2.52 -8.23
N LEU A 89 10.69 3.00 -7.46
CA LEU A 89 12.05 3.22 -7.95
C LEU A 89 12.73 1.90 -8.37
N TRP A 90 12.53 0.83 -7.60
CA TRP A 90 13.07 -0.48 -7.93
C TRP A 90 12.47 -1.04 -9.24
N LEU A 91 11.14 -0.97 -9.38
CA LEU A 91 10.42 -1.43 -10.57
C LEU A 91 10.84 -0.63 -11.81
N ALA A 92 10.87 0.71 -11.70
CA ALA A 92 11.26 1.59 -12.80
C ALA A 92 12.73 1.39 -13.20
N GLY A 93 13.65 1.30 -12.23
CA GLY A 93 15.06 1.07 -12.48
C GLY A 93 15.33 -0.28 -13.15
N ARG A 94 14.66 -1.36 -12.71
CA ARG A 94 14.77 -2.68 -13.34
C ARG A 94 14.31 -2.70 -14.79
N ALA A 95 13.29 -1.91 -15.12
CA ALA A 95 12.74 -1.82 -16.47
C ALA A 95 13.35 -0.72 -17.33
N ARG A 96 14.25 0.13 -16.78
CA ARG A 96 14.75 1.35 -17.44
C ARG A 96 13.61 2.30 -17.87
N ALA A 97 12.61 2.40 -17.00
CA ALA A 97 11.44 3.24 -17.15
C ALA A 97 11.57 4.55 -16.35
N ALA A 98 10.74 5.53 -16.66
CA ALA A 98 10.56 6.72 -15.84
C ALA A 98 9.49 6.47 -14.76
N LEU A 99 9.56 7.23 -13.67
CA LEU A 99 8.65 7.12 -12.53
C LEU A 99 7.98 8.47 -12.22
N THR A 100 6.68 8.44 -11.98
CA THR A 100 5.96 9.49 -11.25
C THR A 100 5.37 8.89 -9.98
N GLY A 101 5.87 9.32 -8.81
CA GLY A 101 5.33 8.91 -7.52
C GLY A 101 4.36 9.94 -6.94
N ILE A 102 3.22 9.46 -6.43
CA ILE A 102 2.21 10.30 -5.77
C ILE A 102 1.96 9.74 -4.37
N ASP A 103 1.92 10.61 -3.37
CA ASP A 103 1.54 10.24 -2.00
C ASP A 103 0.90 11.45 -1.30
N PHE A 104 0.03 11.24 -0.32
CA PHE A 104 -0.54 12.35 0.46
C PHE A 104 0.45 12.88 1.50
N SER A 105 1.48 12.11 1.87
CA SER A 105 2.48 12.46 2.87
C SER A 105 3.61 13.29 2.27
N ALA A 106 3.75 14.54 2.73
CA ALA A 106 4.86 15.40 2.33
C ALA A 106 6.22 14.88 2.84
N VAL A 107 6.24 14.20 4.00
CA VAL A 107 7.43 13.55 4.55
C VAL A 107 7.88 12.40 3.65
N ALA A 108 6.94 11.55 3.22
CA ALA A 108 7.20 10.46 2.29
C ALA A 108 7.78 10.96 0.96
N ILE A 109 7.16 12.01 0.37
CA ILE A 109 7.63 12.61 -0.90
C ILE A 109 9.02 13.23 -0.76
N THR A 110 9.33 13.84 0.38
CA THR A 110 10.68 14.37 0.66
C THR A 110 11.71 13.25 0.70
N ALA A 111 11.43 12.15 1.40
CA ALA A 111 12.29 10.97 1.45
C ALA A 111 12.44 10.29 0.07
N ALA A 112 11.36 10.21 -0.71
CA ALA A 112 11.38 9.65 -2.06
C ALA A 112 12.27 10.45 -3.01
N ARG A 113 12.18 11.79 -2.98
CA ARG A 113 13.06 12.68 -3.76
C ARG A 113 14.53 12.51 -3.38
N HIS A 114 14.82 12.47 -2.07
CA HIS A 114 16.18 12.24 -1.59
C HIS A 114 16.72 10.88 -2.07
N ARG A 115 15.92 9.81 -1.98
CA ARG A 115 16.31 8.48 -2.47
C ARG A 115 16.57 8.47 -3.98
N ALA A 116 15.68 9.08 -4.76
CA ALA A 116 15.81 9.12 -6.21
C ALA A 116 17.05 9.88 -6.70
N ALA A 117 17.51 10.90 -5.97
CA ALA A 117 18.71 11.66 -6.31
C ALA A 117 19.99 10.81 -6.37
N HIS A 118 19.98 9.62 -5.77
CA HIS A 118 21.10 8.68 -5.76
C HIS A 118 20.93 7.49 -6.71
N LEU A 119 19.89 7.50 -7.56
CA LEU A 119 19.59 6.42 -8.49
C LEU A 119 19.54 6.94 -9.93
N PRO A 120 19.97 6.14 -10.92
CA PRO A 120 19.89 6.50 -12.32
C PRO A 120 18.47 6.25 -12.88
N VAL A 121 17.44 6.73 -12.19
CA VAL A 121 16.02 6.57 -12.56
C VAL A 121 15.41 7.96 -12.74
N PRO A 122 14.88 8.31 -13.94
CA PRO A 122 14.15 9.56 -14.13
C PRO A 122 12.86 9.52 -13.30
N ALA A 123 12.84 10.21 -12.16
CA ALA A 123 11.75 10.15 -11.22
C ALA A 123 11.29 11.53 -10.75
N VAL A 124 9.99 11.75 -10.75
CA VAL A 124 9.34 12.94 -10.17
C VAL A 124 8.32 12.52 -9.11
N PHE A 125 8.12 13.38 -8.11
CA PHE A 125 7.28 13.06 -6.97
C PHE A 125 6.42 14.26 -6.59
N SER A 126 5.13 14.02 -6.31
CA SER A 126 4.14 15.04 -5.99
C SER A 126 3.29 14.65 -4.79
N VAL A 127 2.97 15.65 -3.95
CA VAL A 127 1.99 15.48 -2.87
C VAL A 127 0.59 15.67 -3.44
N ALA A 128 -0.26 14.63 -3.39
CA ALA A 128 -1.66 14.73 -3.82
C ALA A 128 -2.51 13.58 -3.26
N ASP A 129 -3.84 13.76 -3.28
CA ASP A 129 -4.79 12.69 -2.99
C ASP A 129 -5.00 11.82 -4.24
N LEU A 130 -5.17 10.51 -4.04
CA LEU A 130 -5.40 9.56 -5.12
C LEU A 130 -6.79 9.70 -5.77
N VAL A 131 -7.72 10.44 -5.16
CA VAL A 131 -9.02 10.82 -5.76
C VAL A 131 -8.93 12.04 -6.70
N SER A 132 -7.77 12.68 -6.80
CA SER A 132 -7.53 13.83 -7.68
C SER A 132 -6.05 13.90 -8.07
N LEU A 133 -5.65 13.08 -9.05
CA LEU A 133 -4.25 12.95 -9.46
C LEU A 133 -3.79 14.15 -10.31
N PRO A 134 -2.62 14.75 -10.01
CA PRO A 134 -2.07 15.88 -10.75
C PRO A 134 -1.36 15.42 -12.04
N LEU A 135 -2.03 14.56 -12.81
CA LEU A 135 -1.53 13.97 -14.05
C LEU A 135 -2.56 14.15 -15.16
N PRO A 136 -2.13 14.42 -16.40
CA PRO A 136 -3.03 14.46 -17.55
C PRO A 136 -3.66 13.10 -17.83
N ASP A 137 -4.77 13.12 -18.55
CA ASP A 137 -5.38 11.92 -19.11
C ASP A 137 -4.37 11.18 -20.01
N GLU A 138 -4.38 9.85 -19.97
CA GLU A 138 -3.58 9.01 -20.89
C GLU A 138 -2.08 9.33 -20.90
N SER A 139 -1.54 9.74 -19.76
CA SER A 139 -0.16 10.21 -19.60
C SER A 139 0.84 9.11 -19.22
N VAL A 140 0.38 7.99 -18.65
CA VAL A 140 1.26 6.91 -18.15
C VAL A 140 0.96 5.56 -18.79
N ASP A 141 1.97 4.71 -18.94
CA ASP A 141 1.82 3.39 -19.54
C ASP A 141 1.38 2.33 -18.52
N ARG A 142 1.88 2.46 -17.29
CA ARG A 142 1.68 1.52 -16.19
C ARG A 142 1.42 2.26 -14.89
N ALA A 143 0.66 1.64 -14.01
CA ALA A 143 0.43 2.12 -12.66
C ALA A 143 0.60 0.99 -11.66
N VAL A 144 1.16 1.31 -10.50
CA VAL A 144 1.15 0.45 -9.31
C VAL A 144 0.49 1.14 -8.14
N SER A 145 -0.12 0.38 -7.23
CA SER A 145 -0.47 0.86 -5.90
C SER A 145 -0.28 -0.26 -4.88
N LEU A 146 0.76 -0.15 -4.06
CA LEU A 146 1.19 -1.24 -3.19
C LEU A 146 0.72 -0.99 -1.75
N ASP A 147 -0.40 -1.61 -1.39
CA ASP A 147 -1.08 -1.47 -0.10
C ASP A 147 -1.58 -0.06 0.23
N ALA A 148 -1.63 0.86 -0.75
CA ALA A 148 -2.03 2.25 -0.52
C ALA A 148 -3.50 2.55 -0.82
N LEU A 149 -4.01 2.16 -2.00
CA LEU A 149 -5.38 2.45 -2.44
C LEU A 149 -6.47 1.94 -1.46
N GLN A 150 -6.17 0.94 -0.64
CA GLN A 150 -7.09 0.41 0.38
C GLN A 150 -7.39 1.39 1.51
N TYR A 151 -6.54 2.40 1.72
CA TYR A 151 -6.72 3.45 2.71
C TYR A 151 -7.57 4.62 2.19
N VAL A 152 -7.84 4.68 0.88
CA VAL A 152 -8.70 5.72 0.30
C VAL A 152 -10.16 5.44 0.65
N PRO A 153 -10.90 6.40 1.24
CA PRO A 153 -12.33 6.21 1.53
C PRO A 153 -13.18 6.02 0.28
N ASP A 154 -12.98 6.86 -0.75
CA ASP A 154 -13.66 6.75 -2.05
C ASP A 154 -12.79 6.02 -3.09
N ARG A 155 -12.78 4.69 -2.97
CA ARG A 155 -12.02 3.80 -3.86
C ARG A 155 -12.49 3.85 -5.30
N THR A 156 -13.77 4.13 -5.53
CA THR A 156 -14.34 4.23 -6.87
C THR A 156 -13.77 5.44 -7.60
N THR A 157 -13.70 6.60 -6.93
CA THR A 157 -13.09 7.79 -7.52
C THR A 157 -11.59 7.61 -7.73
N ALA A 158 -10.86 7.04 -6.77
CA ALA A 158 -9.44 6.75 -6.96
C ALA A 158 -9.16 5.74 -8.09
N ALA A 159 -9.99 4.71 -8.25
CA ALA A 159 -9.89 3.78 -9.38
C ALA A 159 -10.18 4.48 -10.72
N ARG A 160 -11.16 5.40 -10.75
CA ARG A 160 -11.45 6.21 -11.95
C ARG A 160 -10.28 7.11 -12.32
N GLU A 161 -9.63 7.74 -11.34
CA GLU A 161 -8.41 8.53 -11.54
C GLU A 161 -7.24 7.68 -12.05
N ALA A 162 -6.99 6.53 -11.42
CA ALA A 162 -5.98 5.58 -11.88
C ALA A 162 -6.24 5.14 -13.33
N ARG A 163 -7.50 4.90 -13.70
CA ARG A 163 -7.88 4.62 -15.08
C ARG A 163 -7.62 5.83 -15.99
N ARG A 164 -8.07 7.03 -15.59
CA ARG A 164 -7.96 8.27 -16.38
C ARG A 164 -6.52 8.58 -16.80
N ILE A 165 -5.54 8.35 -15.94
CA ILE A 165 -4.14 8.64 -16.24
C ILE A 165 -3.47 7.57 -17.14
N LEU A 166 -3.96 6.33 -17.13
CA LEU A 166 -3.39 5.24 -17.94
C LEU A 166 -3.66 5.47 -19.42
N ARG A 167 -2.73 5.17 -20.33
CA ARG A 167 -3.01 5.09 -21.77
C ARG A 167 -3.97 3.94 -22.08
N PRO A 168 -4.71 3.95 -23.22
CA PRO A 168 -5.45 2.78 -23.67
C PRO A 168 -4.55 1.53 -23.73
N GLY A 169 -4.99 0.41 -23.16
CA GLY A 169 -4.16 -0.80 -22.99
C GLY A 169 -3.09 -0.70 -21.90
N GLY A 170 -3.07 0.41 -21.14
CA GLY A 170 -2.26 0.58 -19.94
C GLY A 170 -2.73 -0.34 -18.82
N ARG A 171 -1.82 -0.67 -17.90
CA ARG A 171 -2.05 -1.68 -16.87
C ARG A 171 -1.86 -1.13 -15.46
N LEU A 172 -2.79 -1.47 -14.58
CA LEU A 172 -2.70 -1.26 -13.14
C LEU A 172 -2.37 -2.59 -12.45
N VAL A 173 -1.42 -2.55 -11.51
CA VAL A 173 -1.20 -3.63 -10.53
C VAL A 173 -1.34 -3.07 -9.13
N LEU A 174 -2.24 -3.60 -8.31
CA LEU A 174 -2.38 -3.18 -6.93
C LEU A 174 -2.25 -4.35 -5.96
N THR A 175 -1.82 -4.07 -4.74
CA THR A 175 -1.87 -5.05 -3.64
C THR A 175 -2.76 -4.54 -2.52
N GLY A 176 -3.31 -5.47 -1.75
CA GLY A 176 -4.04 -5.13 -0.55
C GLY A 176 -4.60 -6.33 0.16
N TRP A 177 -5.56 -6.07 1.04
CA TRP A 177 -6.21 -7.08 1.87
C TRP A 177 -7.69 -7.23 1.50
N GLN A 178 -8.11 -8.47 1.22
CA GLN A 178 -9.50 -8.81 0.96
C GLN A 178 -10.04 -9.73 2.06
N PRO A 179 -11.29 -9.56 2.52
CA PRO A 179 -11.89 -10.47 3.47
C PRO A 179 -12.12 -11.83 2.81
N ARG A 180 -11.87 -12.92 3.56
CA ARG A 180 -12.21 -14.27 3.09
C ARG A 180 -13.72 -14.46 3.01
N ILE A 181 -14.44 -13.85 3.95
CA ILE A 181 -15.91 -13.79 3.99
C ILE A 181 -16.31 -12.32 3.85
N PRO A 182 -16.87 -11.88 2.71
CA PRO A 182 -17.36 -10.52 2.54
C PRO A 182 -18.34 -10.14 3.66
N GLY A 183 -18.16 -8.97 4.26
CA GLY A 183 -19.06 -8.49 5.32
C GLY A 183 -18.74 -9.00 6.73
N ASP A 184 -17.69 -9.79 6.94
CA ASP A 184 -17.34 -10.32 8.27
C ASP A 184 -17.15 -9.21 9.31
N GLU A 185 -18.06 -9.17 10.30
CA GLU A 185 -18.12 -8.08 11.29
C GLU A 185 -16.91 -8.04 12.22
N ARG A 186 -16.16 -9.14 12.33
CA ARG A 186 -14.90 -9.20 13.11
C ARG A 186 -13.79 -8.39 12.45
N LEU A 187 -13.92 -8.07 11.16
CA LEU A 187 -12.98 -7.22 10.46
C LEU A 187 -13.33 -5.74 10.62
N PRO A 188 -12.33 -4.84 10.70
CA PRO A 188 -12.59 -3.41 10.66
C PRO A 188 -13.18 -3.02 9.29
N GLY A 189 -14.03 -1.99 9.27
CA GLY A 189 -14.81 -1.60 8.08
C GLY A 189 -13.97 -1.42 6.80
N ARG A 190 -12.71 -0.97 6.95
CA ARG A 190 -11.78 -0.75 5.84
C ARG A 190 -11.41 -2.04 5.09
N HIS A 191 -11.47 -3.20 5.75
CA HIS A 191 -11.24 -4.48 5.07
C HIS A 191 -12.53 -5.25 4.84
N ARG A 192 -13.54 -5.06 5.70
CA ARG A 192 -14.81 -5.78 5.66
C ARG A 192 -15.49 -5.77 4.28
N HIS A 193 -15.35 -4.67 3.54
CA HIS A 193 -16.01 -4.46 2.25
C HIS A 193 -15.03 -4.24 1.09
N THR A 194 -13.77 -4.67 1.22
CA THR A 194 -12.84 -4.58 0.09
C THR A 194 -13.22 -5.61 -0.97
N ASP A 195 -13.51 -5.14 -2.17
CA ASP A 195 -13.68 -5.94 -3.39
C ASP A 195 -13.13 -5.17 -4.59
N TRP A 196 -11.83 -5.29 -4.81
CA TRP A 196 -11.15 -4.58 -5.89
C TRP A 196 -11.60 -5.03 -7.27
N HIS A 197 -11.99 -6.30 -7.44
CA HIS A 197 -12.48 -6.76 -8.72
C HIS A 197 -13.74 -6.00 -9.13
N SER A 198 -14.73 -5.90 -8.22
CA SER A 198 -15.97 -5.17 -8.48
C SER A 198 -15.73 -3.66 -8.67
N VAL A 199 -14.88 -3.04 -7.86
CA VAL A 199 -14.55 -1.61 -7.97
C VAL A 199 -13.89 -1.29 -9.31
N LEU A 200 -12.90 -2.09 -9.73
CA LEU A 200 -12.20 -1.88 -11.00
C LEU A 200 -13.13 -2.12 -12.19
N ARG A 201 -13.98 -3.15 -12.13
CA ARG A 201 -14.95 -3.44 -13.20
C ARG A 201 -15.95 -2.30 -13.36
N ALA A 202 -16.48 -1.78 -12.26
CA ALA A 202 -17.43 -0.67 -12.26
C ALA A 202 -16.83 0.65 -12.79
N THR A 203 -15.51 0.79 -12.78
CA THR A 203 -14.78 1.97 -13.28
C THR A 203 -14.26 1.80 -14.71
N GLY A 204 -14.61 0.69 -15.37
CA GLY A 204 -14.31 0.46 -16.78
C GLY A 204 -12.95 -0.20 -17.04
N PHE A 205 -12.31 -0.78 -16.02
CA PHE A 205 -11.19 -1.69 -16.27
C PHE A 205 -11.68 -3.03 -16.82
N THR A 206 -10.82 -3.67 -17.59
CA THR A 206 -11.00 -4.99 -18.20
C THR A 206 -9.85 -5.93 -17.81
N GLU A 207 -9.93 -7.20 -18.21
CA GLU A 207 -8.91 -8.22 -17.91
C GLU A 207 -8.51 -8.27 -16.42
N ILE A 208 -9.50 -8.13 -15.54
CA ILE A 208 -9.26 -8.05 -14.11
C ILE A 208 -8.95 -9.44 -13.57
N CYS A 209 -7.76 -9.61 -13.01
CA CYS A 209 -7.32 -10.85 -12.38
C CYS A 209 -6.93 -10.57 -10.93
N THR A 210 -7.52 -11.32 -10.01
CA THR A 210 -7.18 -11.27 -8.59
C THR A 210 -6.50 -12.59 -8.23
N VAL A 211 -5.28 -12.50 -7.70
CA VAL A 211 -4.50 -13.65 -7.23
C VAL A 211 -4.21 -13.46 -5.75
N ASP A 212 -4.30 -14.55 -5.00
CA ASP A 212 -3.73 -14.67 -3.66
C ASP A 212 -2.76 -15.85 -3.59
N ASP A 213 -1.74 -15.71 -2.74
CA ASP A 213 -0.76 -16.76 -2.45
C ASP A 213 -0.57 -16.84 -0.93
N PRO A 214 -0.80 -18.01 -0.29
CA PRO A 214 -0.57 -18.20 1.13
C PRO A 214 0.83 -17.83 1.61
N ALA A 215 1.85 -17.87 0.74
CA ALA A 215 3.20 -17.43 1.07
C ALA A 215 3.26 -15.93 1.40
N TRP A 216 2.45 -15.10 0.73
CA TRP A 216 2.41 -13.66 0.99
C TRP A 216 1.74 -13.35 2.35
N ASP A 217 0.70 -14.10 2.70
CA ASP A 217 0.07 -14.04 4.02
C ASP A 217 1.06 -14.49 5.12
N THR A 218 1.84 -15.53 4.85
CA THR A 218 2.81 -16.10 5.80
C THR A 218 3.93 -15.11 6.08
N ALA A 219 4.57 -14.55 5.05
CA ALA A 219 5.65 -13.58 5.21
C ALA A 219 5.21 -12.34 6.00
N TYR A 220 4.01 -11.83 5.74
CA TYR A 220 3.40 -10.75 6.51
C TYR A 220 3.24 -11.09 8.00
N GLN A 221 2.70 -12.27 8.30
CA GLN A 221 2.49 -12.70 9.68
C GLN A 221 3.82 -12.95 10.40
N GLU A 222 4.84 -13.45 9.70
CA GLU A 222 6.19 -13.62 10.24
C GLU A 222 6.80 -12.28 10.62
N ILE A 223 6.73 -11.25 9.77
CA ILE A 223 7.18 -9.89 10.11
C ILE A 223 6.58 -9.44 11.44
N TYR A 224 5.28 -9.62 11.64
CA TYR A 224 4.64 -9.27 12.91
C TYR A 224 5.05 -10.13 14.09
N ARG A 225 5.15 -11.46 13.93
CA ARG A 225 5.60 -12.34 15.01
C ARG A 225 7.03 -12.00 15.43
N HIS A 226 7.91 -11.77 14.48
CA HIS A 226 9.28 -11.33 14.75
C HIS A 226 9.31 -9.94 15.37
N ALA A 227 8.46 -9.00 14.95
CA ALA A 227 8.35 -7.70 15.58
C ALA A 227 8.00 -7.83 17.07
N LEU A 228 7.07 -8.71 17.43
CA LEU A 228 6.64 -8.94 18.81
C LEU A 228 7.69 -9.66 19.66
N ALA A 229 8.58 -10.44 19.05
CA ALA A 229 9.65 -11.16 19.73
C ALA A 229 10.85 -10.27 20.10
N VAL A 230 11.00 -9.10 19.44
CA VAL A 230 12.08 -8.15 19.73
C VAL A 230 11.68 -7.26 20.92
N PRO A 231 12.47 -7.22 22.01
CA PRO A 231 12.27 -6.24 23.07
C PRO A 231 12.40 -4.82 22.49
N SER A 232 11.36 -4.00 22.61
CA SER A 232 11.41 -2.61 22.15
C SER A 232 11.58 -1.68 23.35
N GLU A 233 12.55 -0.78 23.24
CA GLU A 233 12.53 0.47 24.00
C GLU A 233 11.34 1.32 23.49
N ARG A 234 10.72 2.10 24.38
CA ARG A 234 9.60 2.98 24.01
C ARG A 234 10.13 3.98 22.97
N GLU A 235 9.38 4.19 21.87
CA GLU A 235 9.59 5.24 20.82
C GLU A 235 10.29 4.88 19.50
N THR A 236 10.59 3.60 19.19
CA THR A 236 11.14 3.21 17.87
C THR A 236 10.08 3.07 16.77
N ALA A 237 10.49 3.02 15.49
CA ALA A 237 9.58 2.64 14.38
C ALA A 237 8.93 1.26 14.63
N LEU A 238 9.67 0.37 15.28
CA LEU A 238 9.24 -0.97 15.67
C LEU A 238 8.07 -0.95 16.68
N ALA A 239 7.99 0.04 17.57
CA ALA A 239 6.87 0.13 18.53
C ALA A 239 5.52 0.30 17.83
N GLY A 240 5.47 1.08 16.74
CA GLY A 240 4.28 1.22 15.90
C GLY A 240 3.86 -0.10 15.26
N LEU A 241 4.84 -0.81 14.69
CA LEU A 241 4.66 -2.13 14.09
C LEU A 241 4.16 -3.17 15.10
N GLN A 242 4.70 -3.20 16.31
CA GLN A 242 4.25 -4.10 17.38
C GLN A 242 2.81 -3.80 17.80
N GLY A 243 2.44 -2.52 17.91
CA GLY A 243 1.06 -2.11 18.18
C GLY A 243 0.11 -2.59 17.10
N GLU A 244 0.51 -2.49 15.82
CA GLU A 244 -0.25 -3.02 14.71
C GLU A 244 -0.33 -4.56 14.73
N ALA A 245 0.79 -5.24 14.95
CA ALA A 245 0.87 -6.70 15.06
C ALA A 245 -0.12 -7.27 16.09
N ARG A 246 -0.20 -6.67 17.29
CA ARG A 246 -1.16 -7.08 18.34
C ARG A 246 -2.62 -6.93 17.91
N ARG A 247 -2.94 -5.92 17.07
CA ARG A 247 -4.30 -5.70 16.55
C ARG A 247 -4.62 -6.62 15.37
N ARG A 248 -3.63 -6.93 14.54
CA ARG A 248 -3.81 -7.60 13.25
C ARG A 248 -3.70 -9.11 13.31
N LEU A 249 -2.75 -9.67 14.06
CA LEU A 249 -2.54 -11.11 14.13
C LEU A 249 -3.79 -11.90 14.57
N PRO A 250 -4.58 -11.47 15.58
CA PRO A 250 -5.78 -12.21 15.98
C PRO A 250 -6.82 -12.38 14.87
N THR A 251 -6.88 -11.46 13.90
CA THR A 251 -7.82 -11.48 12.78
C THR A 251 -7.18 -11.79 11.43
N ALA A 252 -5.88 -12.11 11.40
CA ALA A 252 -5.15 -12.34 10.15
C ALA A 252 -5.75 -13.48 9.32
N HIS A 253 -6.25 -14.53 9.97
CA HIS A 253 -6.90 -15.66 9.32
C HIS A 253 -8.21 -15.30 8.59
N LEU A 254 -8.79 -14.13 8.85
CA LEU A 254 -10.00 -13.64 8.21
C LEU A 254 -9.73 -12.85 6.93
N LEU A 255 -8.47 -12.48 6.70
CA LEU A 255 -8.02 -11.78 5.50
C LEU A 255 -7.18 -12.71 4.62
N ARG A 256 -7.09 -12.32 3.36
CA ARG A 256 -6.05 -12.79 2.44
C ARG A 256 -5.40 -11.59 1.79
N ARG A 257 -4.09 -11.67 1.61
CA ARG A 257 -3.30 -10.74 0.82
C ARG A 257 -3.52 -11.05 -0.65
N ILE A 258 -3.85 -10.02 -1.41
CA ILE A 258 -4.16 -10.13 -2.85
C ILE A 258 -3.22 -9.25 -3.66
N ALA A 259 -2.95 -9.68 -4.88
CA ALA A 259 -2.50 -8.85 -5.99
C ALA A 259 -3.62 -8.82 -7.04
N VAL A 260 -3.94 -7.63 -7.54
CA VAL A 260 -4.95 -7.44 -8.59
C VAL A 260 -4.32 -6.74 -9.77
N THR A 261 -4.55 -7.29 -10.95
CA THR A 261 -4.11 -6.72 -12.22
C THR A 261 -5.32 -6.32 -13.03
N ALA A 262 -5.25 -5.19 -13.73
CA ALA A 262 -6.35 -4.70 -14.56
C ALA A 262 -5.85 -3.87 -15.73
N VAL A 263 -6.59 -3.86 -16.84
CA VAL A 263 -6.26 -3.13 -18.08
C VAL A 263 -7.27 -2.02 -18.35
N ARG A 264 -6.79 -0.82 -18.72
CA ARG A 264 -7.65 0.30 -19.12
C ARG A 264 -8.34 0.04 -20.45
#